data_AF-A0AAF0LT95-F1
#
_entry.id   AF-A0AAF0LT95-F1
#
_cell.length_a   1.000
_cell.length_b   1.000
_cell.length_c   1.000
_cell.angle_alpha   90.00
_cell.angle_beta   90.00
_cell.angle_gamma   90.00
#
_symmetry.space_group_name_H-M   'P 1'
#
loop_
_entity.id
_entity.type
_entity.pdbx_description
1 polymer ?
#
loop_
_entity_poly.entity_id
_entity_poly.type
_entity_poly.pdbx_seq_one_letter_code
_entity_poly.pdbx_strand_id
1 'polypeptide(L)'
;MTDARLPGRWLTDMRMFRLSDQAWRVWSYGLMFGAEQGTDGRIDRDAFQFLHRGGVTAGVIDELVSAGLVELTEDGGLQVIDWTGSAGQSLAERVQQQRQANKERQARSRARRKEKDMGDNPRDVTRYDGGEDRTGEDRPGQALEEHTGTGARVHTWPVREPGSGVAS
;
A
#
# COMPACT_ATOMS: atom_id res chain seq x y z
N MET A 1 5.02 5.04 7.24
CA MET A 1 4.28 4.15 6.33
C MET A 1 2.80 4.37 6.58
N THR A 2 2.11 4.83 5.54
CA THR A 2 0.66 4.92 5.48
C THR A 2 0.07 3.52 5.46
N ASP A 3 -0.93 3.25 6.29
CA ASP A 3 -1.61 1.95 6.33
C ASP A 3 -3.04 2.13 5.83
N ALA A 4 -3.16 2.24 4.50
CA ALA A 4 -4.44 2.21 3.83
C ALA A 4 -4.73 0.78 3.38
N ARG A 5 -5.81 0.22 3.87
CA ARG A 5 -6.16 -1.19 3.63
C ARG A 5 -7.16 -1.32 2.51
N LEU A 6 -7.02 -2.37 1.71
CA LEU A 6 -8.05 -2.79 0.74
C LEU A 6 -8.65 -4.11 1.25
N PRO A 7 -9.80 -4.07 1.93
CA PRO A 7 -10.44 -5.26 2.47
C PRO A 7 -10.74 -6.32 1.40
N GLY A 8 -10.36 -7.58 1.64
CA GLY A 8 -10.61 -8.67 0.70
C GLY A 8 -12.09 -8.89 0.34
N ARG A 9 -13.01 -8.51 1.23
CA ARG A 9 -14.47 -8.55 0.98
C ARG A 9 -14.91 -7.70 -0.22
N TRP A 10 -14.11 -6.72 -0.63
CA TRP A 10 -14.41 -5.88 -1.80
C TRP A 10 -14.35 -6.65 -3.11
N LEU A 11 -13.61 -7.76 -3.17
CA LEU A 11 -13.58 -8.64 -4.35
C LEU A 11 -14.95 -9.25 -4.67
N THR A 12 -15.83 -9.34 -3.68
CA THR A 12 -17.19 -9.86 -3.81
C THR A 12 -18.27 -8.79 -3.66
N ASP A 13 -17.89 -7.54 -3.40
CA ASP A 13 -18.84 -6.45 -3.20
C ASP A 13 -19.25 -5.85 -4.55
N MET A 14 -20.55 -5.95 -4.87
CA MET A 14 -21.09 -5.44 -6.13
C MET A 14 -21.00 -3.92 -6.27
N ARG A 15 -20.90 -3.18 -5.16
CA ARG A 15 -20.68 -1.73 -5.20
C ARG A 15 -19.32 -1.43 -5.80
N MET A 16 -18.29 -2.15 -5.34
CA MET A 16 -16.91 -2.00 -5.82
C MET A 16 -16.76 -2.50 -7.25
N PHE A 17 -17.38 -3.63 -7.58
CA PHE A 17 -17.32 -4.22 -8.93
C PHE A 17 -17.91 -3.29 -10.02
N ARG A 18 -18.92 -2.48 -9.66
CA ARG A 18 -19.60 -1.58 -10.61
C ARG A 18 -18.89 -0.26 -10.84
N LEU A 19 -17.86 0.05 -10.04
CA LEU A 19 -17.13 1.30 -10.20
C LEU A 19 -16.36 1.32 -11.52
N SER A 20 -16.36 2.49 -12.15
CA SER A 20 -15.44 2.82 -13.23
C SER A 20 -14.00 2.77 -12.74
N ASP A 21 -13.07 2.54 -13.67
CA ASP A 21 -11.63 2.55 -13.38
C ASP A 21 -11.18 3.86 -12.72
N GLN A 22 -11.80 4.98 -13.12
CA GLN A 22 -11.49 6.29 -12.57
C GLN A 22 -12.02 6.43 -11.15
N ALA A 23 -13.27 6.03 -10.88
CA ALA A 23 -13.84 6.05 -9.54
C ALA A 23 -13.08 5.14 -8.57
N TRP A 24 -12.69 3.94 -9.03
CA TRP A 24 -11.85 3.04 -8.24
C TRP A 24 -10.49 3.65 -7.87
N ARG A 25 -9.83 4.33 -8.82
CA ARG A 25 -8.56 5.04 -8.55
C ARG A 25 -8.76 6.16 -7.54
N VAL A 26 -9.75 7.03 -7.75
CA VAL A 26 -10.05 8.14 -6.83
C VAL A 26 -10.37 7.62 -5.43
N TRP A 27 -11.16 6.55 -5.33
CA TRP A 27 -11.49 5.88 -4.07
C TRP A 27 -10.24 5.36 -3.36
N SER A 28 -9.44 4.52 -4.03
CA SER A 28 -8.24 3.93 -3.43
C SER A 28 -7.20 4.97 -3.02
N TYR A 29 -6.95 6.00 -3.85
CA TYR A 29 -6.07 7.11 -3.48
C TYR A 29 -6.67 7.95 -2.35
N GLY A 30 -7.98 8.13 -2.32
CA GLY A 30 -8.67 8.85 -1.25
C GLY A 30 -8.46 8.20 0.12
N LEU A 31 -8.51 6.86 0.18
CA LEU A 31 -8.19 6.12 1.40
C LEU A 31 -6.73 6.29 1.82
N MET A 32 -5.81 6.23 0.86
CA MET A 32 -4.38 6.47 1.12
C MET A 32 -4.14 7.88 1.64
N PHE A 33 -4.77 8.88 1.03
CA PHE A 33 -4.70 10.27 1.47
C PHE A 33 -5.25 10.41 2.90
N GLY A 34 -6.45 9.91 3.16
CA GLY A 34 -7.07 10.01 4.48
C GLY A 34 -6.28 9.29 5.58
N ALA A 35 -5.71 8.13 5.27
CA ALA A 35 -4.85 7.40 6.19
C ALA A 35 -3.50 8.10 6.45
N GLU A 36 -2.95 8.83 5.47
CA GLU A 36 -1.69 9.56 5.64
C GLU A 36 -1.89 10.86 6.40
N GLN A 37 -2.93 11.61 6.07
CA GLN A 37 -3.26 12.88 6.72
C GLN A 37 -3.93 12.68 8.09
N GLY A 38 -4.42 11.47 8.38
CA GLY A 38 -5.14 11.17 9.61
C GLY A 38 -6.48 11.89 9.69
N THR A 39 -7.15 12.08 8.55
CA THR A 39 -8.43 12.82 8.45
C THR A 39 -9.65 11.92 8.58
N ASP A 40 -9.45 10.63 8.86
CA ASP A 40 -10.51 9.63 9.04
C ASP A 40 -11.58 9.64 7.93
N GLY A 41 -11.11 9.83 6.69
CA GLY A 41 -11.95 9.80 5.49
C GLY A 41 -12.46 11.14 5.01
N ARG A 42 -12.12 12.26 5.66
CA ARG A 42 -12.37 13.60 5.13
C ARG A 42 -11.35 13.94 4.06
N ILE A 43 -11.83 14.33 2.88
CA ILE A 43 -11.03 14.74 1.73
C ILE A 43 -11.55 16.11 1.28
N ASP A 44 -10.77 17.14 1.52
CA ASP A 44 -11.12 18.49 1.07
C ASP A 44 -10.97 18.60 -0.45
N ARG A 45 -11.73 19.51 -1.08
CA ARG A 45 -11.76 19.68 -2.53
C ARG A 45 -10.39 19.97 -3.13
N ASP A 46 -9.56 20.75 -2.42
CA ASP A 46 -8.20 21.09 -2.85
C ASP A 46 -7.27 19.86 -2.91
N ALA A 47 -7.62 18.78 -2.22
CA ALA A 47 -6.88 17.52 -2.26
C ALA A 47 -7.18 16.68 -3.51
N PHE A 48 -8.22 17.01 -4.28
CA PHE A 48 -8.62 16.21 -5.46
C PHE A 48 -7.53 16.14 -6.53
N GLN A 49 -6.65 17.15 -6.62
CA GLN A 49 -5.50 17.14 -7.51
C GLN A 49 -4.49 16.02 -7.19
N PHE A 50 -4.44 15.56 -5.94
CA PHE A 50 -3.56 14.46 -5.52
C PHE A 50 -4.18 13.08 -5.80
N LEU A 51 -5.51 13.00 -5.89
CA LEU A 51 -6.22 11.74 -6.13
C LEU A 51 -6.19 11.34 -7.61
N HIS A 52 -6.17 12.31 -8.50
CA HIS A 52 -6.15 12.08 -9.93
C HIS A 52 -5.50 13.26 -10.66
N ARG A 53 -4.59 12.98 -11.61
CA ARG A 53 -3.81 14.01 -12.33
C ARG A 53 -4.67 15.07 -13.04
N GLY A 54 -5.86 14.69 -13.51
CA GLY A 54 -6.83 15.58 -14.14
C GLY A 54 -7.85 16.20 -13.19
N GLY A 55 -7.66 16.04 -11.87
CA GLY A 55 -8.68 16.30 -10.87
C GLY A 55 -9.78 15.22 -10.87
N VAL A 56 -10.68 15.35 -9.90
CA VAL A 56 -11.86 14.51 -9.76
C VAL A 56 -13.04 15.21 -10.43
N THR A 57 -13.64 14.57 -11.42
CA THR A 57 -14.80 15.11 -12.15
C THR A 57 -16.10 14.90 -11.37
N ALA A 58 -17.12 15.74 -11.62
CA ALA A 58 -18.43 15.59 -10.99
C ALA A 58 -19.05 14.20 -11.20
N GLY A 59 -18.95 13.62 -12.41
CA GLY A 59 -19.50 12.28 -12.67
C GLY A 59 -18.86 11.17 -11.83
N VAL A 60 -17.57 11.29 -11.51
CA VAL A 60 -16.89 10.34 -10.60
C VAL A 60 -17.35 10.53 -9.16
N ILE A 61 -17.58 11.78 -8.74
CA ILE A 61 -18.12 12.07 -7.41
C ILE A 61 -19.53 11.48 -7.28
N ASP A 62 -20.39 11.75 -8.25
CA ASP A 62 -21.77 11.25 -8.29
C ASP A 62 -21.81 9.72 -8.28
N GLU A 63 -20.88 9.08 -8.99
CA GLU A 63 -20.72 7.62 -9.00
C GLU A 63 -20.36 7.08 -7.60
N LEU A 64 -19.37 7.68 -6.93
CA LEU A 64 -18.95 7.27 -5.58
C LEU A 64 -20.04 7.51 -4.52
N VAL A 65 -20.79 8.61 -4.65
CA VAL A 65 -21.95 8.93 -3.80
C VAL A 65 -23.08 7.94 -4.05
N SER A 66 -23.39 7.64 -5.31
CA SER A 66 -24.44 6.69 -5.69
C SER A 66 -24.09 5.26 -5.26
N ALA A 67 -22.81 4.89 -5.24
CA ALA A 67 -22.33 3.62 -4.70
C ALA A 67 -22.39 3.55 -3.17
N GLY A 68 -22.68 4.66 -2.48
CA GLY A 68 -22.73 4.74 -1.03
C GLY A 68 -21.36 4.54 -0.38
N LEU A 69 -20.30 5.02 -1.03
CA LEU A 69 -18.93 4.96 -0.51
C LEU A 69 -18.50 6.27 0.15
N VAL A 70 -19.01 7.38 -0.36
CA VAL A 70 -18.72 8.73 0.13
C VAL A 70 -19.99 9.56 0.19
N GLU A 71 -19.97 10.58 1.03
CA GLU A 71 -20.94 11.66 1.07
C GLU A 71 -20.27 12.97 0.64
N LEU A 72 -21.02 13.85 0.01
CA LEU A 72 -20.53 15.19 -0.31
C LEU A 72 -20.55 16.04 0.96
N THR A 73 -19.44 16.72 1.26
CA THR A 73 -19.42 17.70 2.37
C THR A 73 -19.97 19.04 1.90
N GLU A 74 -20.37 19.90 2.85
CA GLU A 74 -20.87 21.26 2.56
C GLU A 74 -19.85 22.10 1.77
N ASP A 75 -18.55 21.88 2.02
CA ASP A 75 -17.44 22.56 1.34
C ASP A 75 -17.16 22.02 -0.07
N GLY A 76 -17.93 21.03 -0.54
CA GLY A 76 -17.73 20.36 -1.82
C GLY A 76 -16.56 19.35 -1.82
N GLY A 77 -16.14 18.89 -0.65
CA GLY A 77 -15.24 17.76 -0.46
C GLY A 77 -15.99 16.43 -0.38
N LEU A 78 -15.26 15.37 -0.01
CA LEU A 78 -15.81 14.02 0.19
C LEU A 78 -15.57 13.56 1.61
N GLN A 79 -16.57 12.89 2.20
CA GLN A 79 -16.45 12.16 3.44
C GLN A 79 -16.67 10.68 3.17
N VAL A 80 -15.69 9.84 3.48
CA VAL A 80 -15.85 8.39 3.39
C VAL A 80 -16.88 7.89 4.41
N ILE A 81 -17.84 7.10 3.96
CA ILE A 81 -18.88 6.50 4.80
C ILE A 81 -18.28 5.32 5.57
N ASP A 82 -18.55 5.28 6.88
CA ASP A 82 -18.15 4.19 7.78
C ASP A 82 -16.67 3.77 7.61
N TRP A 83 -15.79 4.72 7.93
CA TRP A 83 -14.33 4.60 7.79
C TRP A 83 -13.77 3.30 8.40
N THR A 84 -14.26 2.91 9.58
CA THR A 84 -13.74 1.74 10.30
C THR A 84 -14.42 0.43 9.92
N GLY A 85 -15.73 0.45 9.64
CA GLY A 85 -16.48 -0.73 9.27
C GLY A 85 -16.32 -1.04 7.80
N SER A 86 -17.13 -0.38 6.97
CA SER A 86 -17.27 -0.61 5.52
C SER A 86 -15.98 -0.32 4.74
N ALA A 87 -15.27 0.75 5.10
CA ALA A 87 -13.99 1.10 4.48
C ALA A 87 -12.81 0.29 5.06
N GLY A 88 -12.97 -0.27 6.25
CA GLY A 88 -12.00 -1.18 6.89
C GLY A 88 -10.70 -0.51 7.34
N GLN A 89 -10.71 0.81 7.52
CA GLN A 89 -9.54 1.59 7.91
C GLN A 89 -9.43 1.68 9.44
N SER A 90 -8.25 2.08 9.91
CA SER A 90 -8.05 2.41 11.33
C SER A 90 -8.15 3.91 11.54
N LEU A 91 -8.76 4.31 12.66
CA LEU A 91 -8.81 5.71 13.06
C LEU A 91 -7.39 6.25 13.30
N ALA A 92 -7.18 7.52 12.97
CA ALA A 92 -5.92 8.21 13.15
C ALA A 92 -5.42 8.10 14.60
N GLU A 93 -6.32 8.28 15.57
CA GLU A 93 -6.00 8.15 17.00
C GLU A 93 -5.42 6.77 17.33
N ARG A 94 -6.06 5.69 16.86
CA ARG A 94 -5.58 4.32 17.08
C ARG A 94 -4.22 4.07 16.44
N VAL A 95 -4.01 4.60 15.24
CA VAL A 95 -2.71 4.49 14.54
C VAL A 95 -1.61 5.22 15.33
N GLN A 96 -1.90 6.41 15.87
CA GLN A 96 -0.95 7.16 16.69
C GLN A 96 -0.61 6.42 18.00
N GLN A 97 -1.63 5.89 18.70
CA GLN A 97 -1.44 5.07 19.91
C GLN A 97 -0.56 3.84 19.62
N GLN A 98 -0.81 3.14 18.51
CA GLN A 98 0.03 2.00 18.09
C GLN A 98 1.47 2.41 17.78
N ARG A 99 1.67 3.54 17.09
CA ARG A 99 3.01 4.08 16.82
C ARG A 99 3.76 4.37 18.13
N GLN A 100 3.09 4.96 19.11
CA GLN A 100 3.68 5.25 20.42
C GLN A 100 4.04 3.96 21.17
N ALA A 101 3.11 3.01 21.26
CA ALA A 101 3.35 1.72 21.89
C ALA A 101 4.52 0.95 21.23
N ASN A 102 4.62 1.01 19.90
CA ASN A 102 5.70 0.38 19.15
C ASN A 102 7.05 1.04 19.43
N LYS A 103 7.12 2.38 19.52
CA LYS A 103 8.32 3.11 19.92
C LYS A 103 8.78 2.69 21.32
N GLU A 104 7.87 2.61 22.28
CA GLU A 104 8.19 2.20 23.66
C GLU A 104 8.65 0.75 23.74
N ARG A 105 8.01 -0.17 23.00
CA ARG A 105 8.44 -1.57 22.94
C ARG A 105 9.83 -1.70 22.33
N GLN A 106 10.11 -0.94 21.26
CA GLN A 106 11.44 -0.91 20.65
C GLN A 106 12.49 -0.33 21.62
N ALA A 107 12.18 0.75 22.33
CA ALA A 107 13.06 1.33 23.33
C ALA A 107 13.38 0.33 24.46
N ARG A 108 12.34 -0.33 25.01
CA ARG A 108 12.50 -1.38 26.03
C ARG A 108 13.33 -2.56 25.52
N SER A 109 13.12 -2.99 24.29
CA SER A 109 13.90 -4.07 23.66
C SER A 109 15.37 -3.70 23.50
N ARG A 110 15.66 -2.47 23.05
CA ARG A 110 17.04 -1.96 22.92
C ARG A 110 17.72 -1.84 24.27
N ALA A 111 17.03 -1.34 25.30
CA ALA A 111 17.57 -1.25 26.66
C ALA A 111 17.93 -2.63 27.22
N ARG A 112 17.04 -3.62 27.09
CA ARG A 112 17.29 -5.01 27.52
C ARG A 112 18.47 -5.66 26.79
N ARG A 113 18.64 -5.38 25.49
CA ARG A 113 19.80 -5.86 24.73
C ARG A 113 21.10 -5.25 25.25
N LYS A 114 21.11 -3.93 25.50
CA LYS A 114 22.28 -3.24 26.07
C LYS A 114 22.64 -3.76 27.47
N GLU A 115 21.64 -4.05 28.30
CA GLU A 115 21.85 -4.63 29.64
C GLU A 115 22.41 -6.06 29.57
N LYS A 116 21.92 -6.89 28.63
CA LYS A 116 22.46 -8.23 28.39
C LYS A 116 23.90 -8.21 27.88
N ASP A 117 24.25 -7.28 26.99
CA ASP A 117 25.61 -7.12 26.48
C ASP A 117 26.59 -6.58 27.55
N MET A 118 26.08 -5.85 28.57
CA MET A 118 26.90 -5.39 29.70
C MET A 118 27.01 -6.40 30.85
N GLY A 119 26.09 -7.37 30.94
CA GLY A 119 26.03 -8.36 32.02
C GLY A 119 26.75 -9.68 31.76
N ASP A 120 27.22 -9.93 30.53
CA ASP A 120 27.87 -11.19 30.15
C ASP A 120 29.31 -10.93 29.68
N ASN A 121 30.21 -10.70 30.64
CA ASN A 121 31.64 -10.90 30.42
C ASN A 121 32.22 -11.74 31.57
N PRO A 122 32.46 -13.02 31.30
CA PRO A 122 33.82 -13.49 31.47
C PRO A 122 34.22 -14.36 30.27
N ARG A 123 35.01 -13.80 29.35
CA ARG A 123 36.00 -14.56 28.58
C ARG A 123 37.01 -13.65 27.91
N ASP A 124 38.12 -13.50 28.63
CA ASP A 124 39.45 -13.47 28.04
C ASP A 124 39.62 -14.65 27.07
N VAL A 125 39.67 -14.36 25.77
CA VAL A 125 40.33 -15.21 24.78
C VAL A 125 41.10 -14.31 23.84
N THR A 126 42.38 -14.14 24.18
CA THR A 126 43.42 -13.80 23.22
C THR A 126 43.48 -14.88 22.13
N ARG A 127 43.09 -14.54 20.91
CA ARG A 127 43.62 -15.19 19.71
C ARG A 127 43.83 -14.13 18.64
N TYR A 128 45.04 -13.58 18.67
CA TYR A 128 45.68 -13.03 17.49
C TYR A 128 46.07 -14.23 16.62
N ASP A 129 45.53 -14.33 15.41
CA ASP A 129 46.25 -14.94 14.30
C ASP A 129 45.74 -14.33 12.99
N GLY A 130 46.69 -13.87 12.19
CA GLY A 130 46.49 -13.06 11.00
C GLY A 130 45.75 -13.78 9.88
N GLY A 131 45.12 -12.96 9.04
CA GLY A 131 44.55 -13.35 7.76
C GLY A 131 44.27 -12.10 6.96
N GLU A 132 44.99 -11.95 5.85
CA GLU A 132 45.03 -10.81 4.94
C GLU A 132 43.67 -10.33 4.40
N ASP A 133 43.68 -9.08 3.94
CA ASP A 133 42.70 -8.39 3.12
C ASP A 133 41.93 -9.28 2.14
N ARG A 134 40.62 -9.02 2.01
CA ARG A 134 39.96 -9.01 0.69
C ARG A 134 38.69 -8.15 0.68
N THR A 135 38.81 -7.14 -0.16
CA THR A 135 37.84 -6.27 -0.81
C THR A 135 36.62 -7.03 -1.33
N GLY A 136 35.52 -6.30 -1.53
CA GLY A 136 34.18 -6.85 -1.83
C GLY A 136 34.11 -7.85 -2.98
N GLU A 137 33.13 -8.75 -2.85
CA GLU A 137 32.66 -9.60 -3.93
C GLU A 137 31.16 -9.39 -4.12
N ASP A 138 30.86 -8.64 -5.18
CA ASP A 138 29.68 -8.80 -5.98
C ASP A 138 29.47 -10.28 -6.31
N ARG A 139 28.24 -10.75 -6.17
CA ARG A 139 27.86 -12.08 -6.66
C ARG A 139 27.87 -12.07 -8.20
N PRO A 140 28.64 -12.94 -8.87
CA PRO A 140 28.59 -13.05 -10.32
C PRO A 140 27.32 -13.80 -10.74
N GLY A 141 26.68 -13.30 -11.80
CA GLY A 141 25.55 -13.93 -12.46
C GLY A 141 25.94 -15.23 -13.16
N GLN A 142 24.98 -16.15 -13.26
CA GLN A 142 25.00 -17.16 -14.32
C GLN A 142 24.25 -16.60 -15.52
N ALA A 143 25.02 -16.26 -16.56
CA ALA A 143 24.53 -16.15 -17.91
C ALA A 143 24.23 -17.55 -18.44
N LEU A 144 23.05 -17.75 -19.04
CA LEU A 144 22.84 -18.80 -20.02
C LEU A 144 22.36 -18.14 -21.32
N GLU A 145 23.33 -18.01 -22.22
CA GLU A 145 23.25 -18.13 -23.68
C GLU A 145 22.45 -17.10 -24.48
N GLU A 146 23.22 -16.28 -25.19
CA GLU A 146 22.81 -15.56 -26.40
C GLU A 146 22.18 -16.53 -27.41
N HIS A 147 20.86 -16.43 -27.59
CA HIS A 147 20.22 -16.89 -28.81
C HIS A 147 20.04 -15.69 -29.75
N THR A 148 21.03 -15.49 -30.63
CA THR A 148 20.92 -14.66 -31.82
C THR A 148 19.88 -15.31 -32.75
N GLY A 149 18.64 -14.82 -32.70
CA GLY A 149 17.55 -15.35 -33.51
C GLY A 149 16.30 -14.48 -33.47
N THR A 150 16.11 -13.73 -34.53
CA THR A 150 14.92 -13.02 -35.02
C THR A 150 13.56 -13.47 -34.42
N GLY A 151 12.79 -12.50 -33.89
CA GLY A 151 11.33 -12.61 -33.73
C GLY A 151 10.82 -12.99 -32.33
N ALA A 152 10.85 -12.05 -31.39
CA ALA A 152 10.19 -12.24 -30.09
C ALA A 152 8.65 -12.20 -30.24
N ARG A 153 8.05 -13.38 -30.14
CA ARG A 153 6.60 -13.58 -30.01
C ARG A 153 6.08 -12.81 -28.81
N VAL A 154 5.19 -11.85 -29.05
CA VAL A 154 4.36 -11.25 -28.00
C VAL A 154 3.42 -12.35 -27.50
N HIS A 155 3.65 -12.85 -26.29
CA HIS A 155 2.63 -13.61 -25.59
C HIS A 155 1.55 -12.62 -25.14
N THR A 156 0.56 -12.39 -26.02
CA THR A 156 -0.63 -11.63 -25.68
C THR A 156 -1.46 -12.43 -24.69
N TRP A 157 -1.84 -11.81 -23.57
CA TRP A 157 -2.86 -12.35 -22.68
C TRP A 157 -4.17 -12.47 -23.47
N PRO A 158 -4.94 -13.57 -23.35
CA PRO A 158 -6.17 -13.75 -24.11
C PRO A 158 -7.19 -12.70 -23.66
N VAL A 159 -7.34 -11.64 -24.47
CA VAL A 159 -8.44 -10.68 -24.35
C VAL A 159 -9.67 -11.39 -24.88
N ARG A 160 -10.69 -11.57 -24.02
CA ARG A 160 -12.00 -12.06 -24.46
C ARG A 160 -12.68 -10.96 -25.26
N GLU A 161 -12.75 -11.11 -26.58
CA GLU A 161 -13.51 -10.21 -27.44
C GLU A 161 -15.01 -10.29 -27.09
N PRO A 162 -15.71 -9.16 -26.89
CA PRO A 162 -17.14 -9.16 -26.66
C PRO A 162 -17.84 -9.47 -27.99
N GLY A 163 -18.15 -10.74 -28.24
CA GLY A 163 -18.90 -11.13 -29.43
C GLY A 163 -18.89 -12.61 -29.82
N SER A 164 -18.01 -13.45 -29.28
CA SER A 164 -17.98 -14.88 -29.64
C SER A 164 -18.97 -15.72 -28.81
N GLY A 165 -20.25 -15.41 -28.96
CA GLY A 165 -21.29 -16.41 -28.83
C GLY A 165 -21.51 -17.06 -30.19
N VAL A 166 -21.22 -18.35 -30.34
CA VAL A 166 -21.84 -19.16 -31.39
C VAL A 166 -22.20 -20.53 -30.82
N ALA A 167 -23.45 -20.87 -31.09
CA ALA A 167 -24.11 -22.13 -30.85
C ALA A 167 -23.36 -23.35 -31.39
N SER A 168 -23.40 -24.44 -30.63
CA SER A 168 -23.87 -25.77 -31.06
C SER A 168 -24.06 -26.65 -29.83
#